data_AF-A0A5E4IPX3-F1
#
_entry.id   AF-A0A5E4IPX3-F1
#
_cell.length_a   1.000
_cell.length_b   1.000
_cell.length_c   1.000
_cell.angle_alpha   90.00
_cell.angle_beta   90.00
_cell.angle_gamma   90.00
#
_symmetry.space_group_name_H-M   'P 1'
#
loop_
_entity.id
_entity.type
_entity.pdbx_description
1 polymer ?
#
loop_
_entity_poly.entity_id
_entity_poly.type
_entity_poly.pdbx_seq_one_letter_code
_entity_poly.pdbx_strand_id
1 'polypeptide(L)'
;MQIPQLDWKVASIALLAALTVYNVLVKLYTTELSTGREDIRSFYPVIIVIGLVALALFLYNGQGAKMTEKTPLWIFVILVLLGATYYLTLVAFNGPLSVVVPIIGLSAAASAVIAVLFLGETFTIAKGAGVLLGLASIYLLLKG
;
A
#
# COMPACT_ATOMS: atom_id res chain seq x y z
N MET A 1 -29.89 -8.21 3.10
CA MET A 1 -28.81 -9.10 3.57
C MET A 1 -27.79 -8.21 4.27
N GLN A 2 -27.74 -8.22 5.61
CA GLN A 2 -26.77 -7.41 6.35
C GLN A 2 -25.41 -8.08 6.23
N ILE A 3 -24.44 -7.38 5.64
CA ILE A 3 -23.05 -7.86 5.57
C ILE A 3 -22.50 -7.82 7.01
N PRO A 4 -21.99 -8.94 7.56
CA PRO A 4 -21.42 -8.93 8.90
C PRO A 4 -20.28 -7.90 8.98
N GLN A 5 -20.31 -7.04 10.00
CA GLN A 5 -19.25 -6.05 10.22
C GLN A 5 -17.95 -6.78 10.56
N LEU A 6 -16.99 -6.71 9.64
CA LEU A 6 -15.64 -7.23 9.84
C LEU A 6 -14.86 -6.30 10.77
N ASP A 7 -14.22 -6.85 11.81
CA ASP A 7 -13.33 -6.08 12.69
C ASP A 7 -12.22 -5.41 11.85
N TRP A 8 -12.05 -4.10 12.02
CA TRP A 8 -11.09 -3.29 11.27
C TRP A 8 -9.64 -3.78 11.45
N LYS A 9 -9.31 -4.39 12.59
CA LYS A 9 -7.98 -4.98 12.84
C LYS A 9 -7.76 -6.20 11.97
N VAL A 10 -8.75 -7.08 11.90
CA VAL A 10 -8.73 -8.29 11.07
C VAL A 10 -8.65 -7.92 9.60
N ALA A 11 -9.43 -6.91 9.18
CA ALA A 11 -9.37 -6.36 7.83
C ALA A 11 -7.98 -5.81 7.49
N SER A 12 -7.36 -5.07 8.42
CA SER A 12 -6.02 -4.49 8.24
C SER A 12 -4.93 -5.56 8.12
N ILE A 13 -5.00 -6.62 8.93
CA ILE A 13 -4.06 -7.76 8.86
C ILE A 13 -4.22 -8.52 7.55
N ALA A 14 -5.47 -8.81 7.15
CA ALA A 14 -5.75 -9.50 5.90
C ALA A 14 -5.25 -8.68 4.69
N LEU A 15 -5.44 -7.35 4.72
CA LEU A 15 -4.94 -6.45 3.70
C LEU A 15 -3.40 -6.44 3.63
N LEU A 16 -2.73 -6.43 4.79
CA LEU A 16 -1.27 -6.47 4.86
C LEU A 16 -0.70 -7.79 4.29
N ALA A 17 -1.35 -8.92 4.60
CA ALA A 17 -0.98 -10.22 4.04
C ALA A 17 -1.17 -10.24 2.52
N ALA A 18 -2.31 -9.76 2.02
CA ALA A 18 -2.58 -9.65 0.59
C ALA A 18 -1.55 -8.74 -0.12
N LEU A 19 -1.18 -7.63 0.49
CA LEU A 19 -0.16 -6.71 -0.03
C LEU A 19 1.23 -7.36 -0.09
N THR A 20 1.56 -8.21 0.88
CA THR A 20 2.83 -8.95 0.89
C THR A 20 2.89 -9.96 -0.25
N VAL A 21 1.81 -10.73 -0.47
CA VAL A 21 1.70 -11.64 -1.61
C VAL A 21 1.79 -10.88 -2.93
N TYR A 22 1.08 -9.75 -3.03
CA TYR A 22 1.15 -8.85 -4.18
C TYR A 22 2.59 -8.42 -4.49
N ASN A 23 3.34 -7.92 -3.49
CA ASN A 23 4.71 -7.44 -3.70
C ASN A 23 5.65 -8.53 -4.26
N VAL A 24 5.49 -9.78 -3.81
CA VAL A 24 6.25 -10.92 -4.34
C VAL A 24 5.87 -11.19 -5.79
N LEU A 25 4.58 -11.24 -6.09
CA LEU A 25 4.07 -11.45 -7.46
C LEU A 25 4.56 -10.34 -8.40
N VAL A 26 4.47 -9.07 -8.00
CA VAL A 26 4.95 -7.94 -8.80
C VAL A 26 6.41 -8.13 -9.18
N LYS A 27 7.31 -8.41 -8.22
CA LYS A 27 8.72 -8.63 -8.55
C LYS A 27 8.94 -9.79 -9.51
N LEU A 28 8.23 -10.91 -9.32
CA LEU A 28 8.34 -12.06 -10.23
C LEU A 28 8.01 -11.64 -11.66
N TYR A 29 6.93 -10.90 -11.86
CA TYR A 29 6.52 -10.43 -13.18
C TYR A 29 7.37 -9.28 -13.73
N THR A 30 7.94 -8.43 -12.87
CA THR A 30 8.73 -7.28 -13.30
C THR A 30 10.19 -7.59 -13.54
N THR A 31 10.73 -8.64 -12.91
CA THR A 31 12.08 -9.14 -13.23
C THR A 31 12.14 -9.66 -14.67
N GLU A 32 11.05 -10.28 -15.16
CA GLU A 32 10.93 -10.71 -16.56
C GLU A 32 10.93 -9.53 -17.55
N LEU A 33 10.40 -8.36 -17.18
CA LEU A 33 10.37 -7.15 -18.04
C LEU A 33 11.77 -6.60 -18.35
N SER A 34 12.75 -6.79 -17.46
CA SER A 34 14.14 -6.34 -17.67
C SER A 34 14.85 -7.03 -18.85
N THR A 35 14.24 -8.11 -19.38
CA THR A 35 14.73 -8.85 -20.56
C THR A 35 14.19 -8.32 -21.90
N GLY A 36 13.43 -7.22 -21.90
CA GLY A 36 12.99 -6.52 -23.11
C GLY A 36 11.71 -7.05 -23.76
N ARG A 37 10.94 -7.91 -23.07
CA ARG A 37 9.57 -8.24 -23.46
C ARG A 37 8.61 -7.33 -22.74
N GLU A 38 8.01 -6.37 -23.44
CA GLU A 38 6.81 -5.67 -22.95
C GLU A 38 5.66 -6.69 -22.87
N ASP A 39 5.48 -7.27 -21.68
CA ASP A 39 4.47 -8.29 -21.41
C ASP A 39 3.26 -7.65 -20.71
N ILE A 40 2.05 -8.03 -21.16
CA ILE A 40 0.77 -7.60 -20.57
C ILE A 40 0.67 -7.90 -19.07
N ARG A 41 1.46 -8.86 -18.58
CA ARG A 41 1.59 -9.21 -17.15
C ARG A 41 2.06 -8.03 -16.29
N SER A 42 2.77 -7.07 -16.86
CA SER A 42 3.15 -5.81 -16.20
C SER A 42 1.98 -4.91 -15.82
N PHE A 43 0.79 -5.15 -16.38
CA PHE A 43 -0.43 -4.42 -16.06
C PHE A 43 -1.28 -5.11 -14.99
N TYR A 44 -1.03 -6.39 -14.68
CA TYR A 44 -1.75 -7.10 -13.61
C TYR A 44 -1.74 -6.38 -12.27
N PRO A 45 -0.62 -5.77 -11.82
CA PRO A 45 -0.61 -5.07 -10.56
C PRO A 45 -1.57 -3.87 -10.56
N VAL A 46 -1.59 -3.12 -11.66
CA VAL A 46 -2.48 -1.96 -11.87
C VAL A 46 -3.95 -2.40 -11.97
N ILE A 47 -4.24 -3.49 -12.67
CA ILE A 47 -5.60 -4.05 -12.80
C ILE A 47 -6.14 -4.48 -11.43
N ILE A 48 -5.32 -5.13 -10.60
CA ILE A 48 -5.71 -5.54 -9.24
C ILE A 48 -6.02 -4.31 -8.39
N VAL A 49 -5.18 -3.27 -8.44
CA VAL A 49 -5.41 -2.03 -7.68
C VAL A 49 -6.68 -1.33 -8.13
N ILE A 50 -6.91 -1.20 -9.45
CA ILE A 50 -8.14 -0.61 -9.99
C ILE A 50 -9.36 -1.44 -9.55
N GLY A 51 -9.27 -2.77 -9.59
CA GLY A 51 -10.33 -3.67 -9.13
C GLY A 51 -10.65 -3.50 -7.64
N LEU A 52 -9.62 -3.35 -6.79
CA LEU A 52 -9.78 -3.10 -5.36
C LEU A 52 -10.42 -1.73 -5.08
N VAL A 53 -10.01 -0.69 -5.81
CA VAL A 53 -10.62 0.65 -5.70
C VAL A 53 -12.07 0.61 -6.15
N ALA A 54 -12.37 -0.03 -7.29
CA ALA A 54 -13.73 -0.18 -7.79
C ALA A 54 -14.62 -0.96 -6.81
N LEU A 55 -14.10 -2.04 -6.22
CA LEU A 55 -14.80 -2.82 -5.19
C LEU A 55 -15.04 -1.97 -3.93
N ALA A 56 -14.05 -1.21 -3.47
CA ALA A 56 -14.21 -0.33 -2.31
C ALA A 56 -15.28 0.74 -2.57
N LEU A 57 -15.31 1.36 -3.75
CA LEU A 57 -16.34 2.33 -4.14
C LEU A 57 -17.73 1.69 -4.27
N PHE A 58 -17.82 0.47 -4.80
CA PHE A 58 -19.06 -0.29 -4.88
C PHE A 58 -19.60 -0.61 -3.47
N LEU A 59 -18.75 -1.08 -2.57
CA LEU A 59 -19.11 -1.36 -1.17
C LEU A 59 -19.50 -0.09 -0.41
N TYR A 60 -18.81 1.03 -0.66
CA TYR A 60 -19.10 2.33 -0.07
C TYR A 60 -20.47 2.88 -0.53
N ASN A 61 -20.77 2.79 -1.83
CA ASN A 61 -22.09 3.17 -2.38
C ASN A 61 -23.20 2.21 -1.89
N GLY A 62 -22.92 0.93 -1.72
CA GLY A 62 -23.86 -0.07 -1.18
C GLY A 62 -24.29 0.20 0.26
N GLN A 63 -23.57 1.06 1.01
CA GLN A 63 -23.92 1.50 2.36
C GLN A 63 -24.80 2.76 2.38
N GLY A 64 -25.22 3.28 1.21
CA GLY A 64 -26.06 4.48 1.12
C GLY A 64 -25.31 5.80 1.38
N ALA A 65 -23.97 5.75 1.40
CA ALA A 65 -23.14 6.93 1.56
C ALA A 65 -23.19 7.80 0.28
N LYS A 66 -23.57 9.08 0.42
CA LYS A 66 -23.61 10.02 -0.71
C LYS A 66 -22.21 10.52 -1.02
N MET A 67 -21.74 10.33 -2.25
CA MET A 67 -20.50 10.93 -2.74
C MET A 67 -20.62 12.46 -2.74
N THR A 68 -19.67 13.15 -2.10
CA THR A 68 -19.56 14.61 -2.14
C THR A 68 -19.02 15.07 -3.49
N GLU A 69 -19.24 16.32 -3.90
CA GLU A 69 -18.75 16.90 -5.16
C GLU A 69 -17.21 16.79 -5.33
N LYS A 70 -16.46 16.77 -4.23
CA LYS A 70 -14.99 16.63 -4.23
C LYS A 70 -14.49 15.18 -4.34
N THR A 71 -15.37 14.19 -4.21
CA THR A 71 -15.01 12.76 -4.25
C THR A 71 -14.25 12.36 -5.53
N PRO A 72 -14.69 12.74 -6.76
CA PRO A 72 -13.95 12.39 -7.97
C PRO A 72 -12.55 13.00 -8.03
N LEU A 73 -12.35 14.22 -7.51
CA LEU A 73 -11.02 14.84 -7.42
C LEU A 73 -10.10 14.03 -6.49
N TRP A 74 -10.60 13.63 -5.32
CA TRP A 74 -9.83 12.81 -4.39
C TRP A 74 -9.52 11.41 -4.93
N ILE A 75 -10.47 10.79 -5.64
CA ILE A 75 -10.23 9.52 -6.35
C ILE A 75 -9.11 9.70 -7.38
N PHE A 76 -9.14 10.77 -8.17
CA PHE A 76 -8.09 11.07 -9.15
C PHE A 76 -6.72 11.24 -8.49
N VAL A 77 -6.64 12.03 -7.41
CA VAL A 77 -5.39 12.22 -6.65
C VAL A 77 -4.85 10.88 -6.12
N ILE A 78 -5.73 10.04 -5.55
CA ILE A 78 -5.34 8.71 -5.05
C ILE A 78 -4.81 7.84 -6.20
N LEU A 79 -5.49 7.81 -7.34
CA LEU A 79 -5.06 7.02 -8.50
C LEU A 79 -3.70 7.49 -9.05
N VAL A 80 -3.46 8.80 -9.11
CA VAL A 80 -2.17 9.37 -9.52
C VAL A 80 -1.06 8.99 -8.53
N LEU A 81 -1.30 9.10 -7.23
CA LEU A 81 -0.34 8.70 -6.20
C LEU A 81 -0.04 7.20 -6.25
N LEU A 82 -1.06 6.36 -6.49
CA LEU A 82 -0.89 4.92 -6.68
C LEU A 82 -0.06 4.60 -7.94
N GLY A 83 -0.32 5.29 -9.06
CA GLY A 83 0.45 5.15 -10.29
C GLY A 83 1.91 5.58 -10.13
N ALA A 84 2.16 6.70 -9.45
CA ALA A 84 3.52 7.16 -9.13
C ALA A 84 4.24 6.18 -8.20
N THR A 85 3.54 5.65 -7.19
CA THR A 85 4.10 4.63 -6.29
C THR A 85 4.44 3.35 -7.05
N TYR A 86 3.59 2.92 -7.98
CA TYR A 86 3.87 1.76 -8.84
C TYR A 86 5.12 1.98 -9.70
N TYR A 87 5.23 3.13 -10.36
CA TYR A 87 6.41 3.48 -11.15
C TYR A 87 7.69 3.49 -10.31
N LEU A 88 7.66 4.15 -9.15
CA LEU A 88 8.80 4.19 -8.23
C LEU A 88 9.15 2.78 -7.70
N THR A 89 8.14 1.94 -7.52
CA THR A 89 8.29 0.53 -7.11
C THR A 89 8.95 -0.30 -8.22
N LEU A 90 8.62 -0.08 -9.49
CA LEU A 90 9.32 -0.70 -10.62
C LEU A 90 10.80 -0.31 -10.65
N VAL A 91 11.11 0.96 -10.43
CA VAL A 91 12.50 1.46 -10.36
C VAL A 91 13.23 0.89 -9.13
N ALA A 92 12.57 0.85 -7.97
CA ALA A 92 13.13 0.34 -6.72
C ALA A 92 13.35 -1.18 -6.74
N PHE A 93 12.49 -1.93 -7.43
CA PHE A 93 12.61 -3.38 -7.62
C PHE A 93 13.75 -3.79 -8.56
N ASN A 94 14.67 -2.90 -8.94
CA ASN A 94 16.00 -3.35 -9.37
C ASN A 94 16.82 -3.94 -8.20
N GLY A 95 16.49 -3.62 -6.95
CA GLY A 95 17.15 -4.16 -5.75
C GLY A 95 16.58 -5.50 -5.24
N PRO A 96 17.24 -6.15 -4.26
CA PRO A 96 16.74 -7.36 -3.59
C PRO A 96 15.39 -7.11 -2.89
N LEU A 97 14.43 -8.01 -3.08
CA LEU A 97 13.11 -7.91 -2.42
C LEU A 97 13.20 -7.84 -0.91
N SER A 98 14.14 -8.58 -0.33
CA SER A 98 14.42 -8.63 1.11
C SER A 98 14.82 -7.28 1.70
N VAL A 99 15.24 -6.32 0.86
CA VAL A 99 15.63 -4.97 1.26
C VAL A 99 14.54 -3.96 0.90
N VAL A 100 14.00 -4.04 -0.33
CA VAL A 100 13.01 -3.07 -0.85
C VAL A 100 11.67 -3.15 -0.11
N VAL A 101 11.15 -4.35 0.16
CA VAL A 101 9.84 -4.52 0.81
C VAL A 101 9.83 -3.95 2.24
N PRO A 102 10.83 -4.23 3.10
CA PRO A 102 10.93 -3.59 4.40
C PRO A 102 11.00 -2.06 4.35
N ILE A 103 11.75 -1.49 3.39
CA ILE A 103 11.83 -0.02 3.20
C ILE A 103 10.45 0.56 2.88
N ILE A 104 9.69 -0.07 1.98
CA ILE A 104 8.30 0.33 1.69
C ILE A 104 7.42 0.21 2.95
N GLY A 105 7.67 -0.80 3.80
CA GLY A 105 7.00 -0.97 5.08
C GLY A 105 7.12 0.23 6.04
N LEU A 106 8.16 1.07 5.92
CA LEU A 106 8.27 2.32 6.70
C LEU A 106 7.20 3.35 6.37
N SER A 107 6.52 3.21 5.24
CA SER A 107 5.34 4.03 4.95
C SER A 107 4.31 3.96 6.08
N ALA A 108 4.19 2.83 6.79
CA ALA A 108 3.32 2.71 7.96
C ALA A 108 3.80 3.59 9.14
N ALA A 109 5.12 3.61 9.39
CA ALA A 109 5.71 4.48 10.41
C ALA A 109 5.56 5.96 10.04
N ALA A 110 5.84 6.33 8.79
CA ALA A 110 5.64 7.67 8.28
C ALA A 110 4.17 8.09 8.34
N SER A 111 3.24 7.20 7.98
CA SER A 111 1.80 7.43 8.05
C SER A 111 1.34 7.64 9.49
N ALA A 112 1.88 6.90 10.47
CA ALA A 112 1.56 7.12 11.87
C ALA A 112 2.03 8.51 12.36
N VAL A 113 3.19 8.98 11.91
CA VAL A 113 3.68 10.35 12.22
C VAL A 113 2.78 11.40 11.57
N ILE A 114 2.43 11.23 10.29
CA ILE A 114 1.51 12.13 9.58
C ILE A 114 0.13 12.14 10.26
N ALA A 115 -0.37 10.98 10.69
CA ALA A 115 -1.66 10.88 11.36
C ALA A 115 -1.69 11.67 12.67
N VAL A 116 -0.60 11.64 13.45
CA VAL A 116 -0.46 12.48 14.64
C VAL A 116 -0.46 13.96 14.29
N LEU A 117 0.35 14.35 13.29
CA LEU A 117 0.55 15.75 12.92
C LEU A 117 -0.71 16.39 12.31
N PHE A 118 -1.46 15.64 11.51
CA PHE A 118 -2.57 16.17 10.71
C PHE A 118 -3.96 15.74 11.17
N LEU A 119 -4.11 14.54 11.75
CA LEU A 119 -5.40 14.06 12.29
C LEU A 119 -5.53 14.28 13.81
N GLY A 120 -4.50 14.81 14.48
CA GLY A 120 -4.53 15.07 15.92
C GLY A 120 -4.54 13.80 16.76
N GLU A 121 -4.10 12.67 16.20
CA GLU A 121 -4.01 11.42 16.95
C GLU A 121 -2.96 11.48 18.06
N THR A 122 -3.22 10.80 19.18
CA THR A 122 -2.27 10.75 20.29
C THR A 122 -1.07 9.85 19.93
N PHE A 123 0.13 10.42 20.01
CA PHE A 123 1.38 9.67 19.84
C PHE A 123 1.91 9.22 21.20
N THR A 124 1.86 7.91 21.44
CA THR A 124 2.37 7.33 22.69
C THR A 124 3.85 6.99 22.55
N ILE A 125 4.56 6.92 23.68
CA ILE A 125 5.96 6.48 23.73
C ILE A 125 6.13 5.09 23.09
N ALA A 126 5.15 4.20 23.27
CA ALA A 126 5.13 2.88 22.65
C ALA A 126 5.07 2.95 21.11
N LYS A 127 4.25 3.84 20.53
CA LYS A 127 4.22 4.08 19.07
C LYS A 127 5.58 4.60 18.57
N GLY A 128 6.20 5.52 19.31
CA GLY A 128 7.54 6.03 19.01
C GLY A 128 8.62 4.96 19.04
N ALA A 129 8.62 4.10 20.05
CA ALA A 129 9.55 2.97 20.15
C ALA A 129 9.37 1.99 18.99
N GLY A 130 8.13 1.70 18.60
CA GLY A 130 7.85 0.85 17.42
C GLY A 130 8.41 1.42 16.12
N VAL A 131 8.26 2.73 15.90
CA VAL A 131 8.84 3.42 14.74
C VAL A 131 10.37 3.31 14.73
N LEU A 132 11.02 3.57 15.86
CA LEU A 132 12.48 3.48 15.98
C LEU A 132 13.01 2.07 15.73
N LEU A 133 12.34 1.05 16.27
CA LEU A 133 12.71 -0.35 16.03
C LEU A 133 12.53 -0.74 14.55
N GLY A 134 11.49 -0.25 13.88
CA GLY A 134 11.30 -0.44 12.44
C GLY A 134 12.43 0.17 11.62
N LEU A 135 12.84 1.40 11.94
CA LEU A 135 13.98 2.07 11.30
C LEU A 135 15.30 1.32 11.54
N ALA A 136 15.53 0.84 12.75
CA ALA A 136 16.73 0.08 13.10
C ALA A 136 16.81 -1.25 12.33
N SER A 137 15.69 -1.98 12.22
CA SER A 137 15.60 -3.23 11.44
C SER A 137 16.05 -3.02 9.99
N ILE A 138 15.61 -1.93 9.37
CA ILE A 138 15.95 -1.62 7.97
C ILE A 138 17.39 -1.18 7.81
N TYR A 139 17.91 -0.38 8.75
CA TYR A 139 19.32 -0.04 8.77
C TYR A 139 20.20 -1.31 8.78
N LEU A 140 19.81 -2.32 9.55
CA LEU A 140 20.52 -3.60 9.58
C LEU A 140 20.38 -4.37 8.25
N LEU A 141 19.18 -4.42 7.66
CA LEU A 141 18.93 -5.06 6.36
C LEU A 141 19.66 -4.38 5.19
N LEU A 142 19.91 -3.07 5.27
CA LEU A 142 20.67 -2.32 4.26
C LEU A 142 22.17 -2.58 4.34
N LYS A 143 22.68 -2.97 5.51
CA LYS A 143 24.11 -3.13 5.78
C LYS A 143 24.60 -4.58 5.64
N GLY A 144 23.71 -5.56 5.81
CA GLY A 144 23.99 -6.99 5.63
C GLY A 144 23.91 -7.40 4.17
#